data_AF-A0A526U2E9-F1
#
_entry.id   AF-A0A526U2E9-F1
#
_cell.length_a   1.000
_cell.length_b   1.000
_cell.length_c   1.000
_cell.angle_alpha   90.00
_cell.angle_beta   90.00
_cell.angle_gamma   90.00
#
_symmetry.space_group_name_H-M   'P 1'
#
loop_
_entity.id
_entity.type
_entity.pdbx_description
1 polymer ?
#
loop_
_entity_poly.entity_id
_entity_poly.type
_entity_poly.pdbx_seq_one_letter_code
_entity_poly.pdbx_strand_id
1 'polypeptide(L)'
;KIDAVIDMYGKLQQEDGYLSSWYQRIQPGKRWTNLRDCHELYCAGHLIEGAVAYFQATGKRKLLDIMCRYADHIASVLGPEPGKKKGYCGHEEIELALVKLARVTGERKYMELARYFIDQRGQQPHYFDEEARARGADPKAYHFKTYEYSQSHIPVREQHKVVGHAVRAMYLYSGMADIATEYGDDTLRSALDLLWDDLTTKSLYITGGLGPSAHNEGFTSDYDLPNESAYAETCAAVGLVFWASRMLGMGPNARYADMMERALYN
;
A
#
# COMPACT_ATOMS: atom_id res chain seq x y z
N LYS A 1 18.56 11.81 18.77
CA LYS A 1 18.89 10.71 17.83
C LYS A 1 18.03 10.78 16.57
N ILE A 2 16.70 10.74 16.68
CA ILE A 2 15.79 10.84 15.51
C ILE A 2 16.01 12.14 14.72
N ASP A 3 16.10 13.30 15.37
CA ASP A 3 16.36 14.57 14.68
C ASP A 3 17.62 14.54 13.80
N ALA A 4 18.70 13.90 14.28
CA ALA A 4 19.93 13.78 13.50
C ALA A 4 19.76 12.89 12.25
N VAL A 5 18.91 11.86 12.32
CA VAL A 5 18.55 11.03 11.17
C VAL A 5 17.68 11.82 10.19
N ILE A 6 16.73 12.62 10.70
CA ILE A 6 15.92 13.53 9.88
C ILE A 6 16.81 14.53 9.14
N ASP A 7 17.85 15.07 9.79
CA ASP A 7 18.83 15.94 9.15
C ASP A 7 19.58 15.25 8.01
N MET A 8 19.88 13.95 8.14
CA MET A 8 20.51 13.16 7.08
C MET A 8 19.55 12.95 5.89
N TYR A 9 18.27 12.69 6.15
CA TYR A 9 17.26 12.63 5.09
C TYR A 9 17.12 13.97 4.37
N GLY A 10 17.08 15.08 5.11
CA GLY A 10 17.02 16.42 4.51
C GLY A 10 18.22 16.73 3.61
N LYS A 11 19.42 16.26 3.97
CA LYS A 11 20.63 16.39 3.13
C LYS A 11 20.62 15.46 1.91
N LEU A 12 19.97 14.30 2.01
CA LEU A 12 19.87 13.33 0.92
C LEU A 12 18.79 13.72 -0.10
N GLN A 13 17.72 14.39 0.34
CA GLN A 13 16.61 14.79 -0.53
C GLN A 13 17.10 15.72 -1.64
N GLN A 14 16.68 15.44 -2.87
CA GLN A 14 17.03 16.29 -4.01
C GLN A 14 16.18 17.56 -4.08
N GLU A 15 16.60 18.48 -4.96
CA GLU A 15 15.93 19.76 -5.16
C GLU A 15 14.48 19.60 -5.61
N ASP A 16 14.20 18.60 -6.46
CA ASP A 16 12.86 18.24 -6.93
C ASP A 16 11.97 17.62 -5.83
N GLY A 17 12.55 17.23 -4.69
CA GLY A 17 11.85 16.57 -3.58
C GLY A 17 12.04 15.05 -3.56
N TYR A 18 12.67 14.45 -4.57
CA TYR A 18 12.90 13.01 -4.63
C TYR A 18 13.83 12.50 -3.52
N LEU A 19 13.50 11.34 -2.94
CA LEU A 19 14.26 10.72 -1.86
C LEU A 19 14.29 9.18 -1.99
N SER A 20 15.44 8.62 -2.37
CA SER A 20 15.68 7.17 -2.40
C SER A 20 17.18 6.89 -2.47
N SER A 21 17.74 6.29 -1.42
CA SER A 21 19.18 5.98 -1.39
C SER A 21 19.59 5.07 -2.56
N TRP A 22 18.76 4.09 -2.93
CA TRP A 22 19.02 3.17 -4.03
C TRP A 22 19.17 3.88 -5.38
N TYR A 23 18.17 4.67 -5.78
CA TYR A 23 18.20 5.36 -7.07
C TYR A 23 19.04 6.63 -7.08
N GLN A 24 19.45 7.14 -5.92
CA GLN A 24 20.39 8.27 -5.86
C GLN A 24 21.85 7.81 -5.85
N ARG A 25 22.15 6.63 -5.28
CA ARG A 25 23.54 6.17 -5.10
C ARG A 25 23.91 4.93 -5.90
N ILE A 26 22.98 4.00 -6.09
CA ILE A 26 23.25 2.69 -6.70
C ILE A 26 22.81 2.64 -8.16
N GLN A 27 21.63 3.20 -8.48
CA GLN A 27 21.06 3.21 -9.82
C GLN A 27 20.62 4.63 -10.26
N PRO A 28 21.54 5.61 -10.31
CA PRO A 28 21.22 6.96 -10.77
C PRO A 28 20.60 6.95 -12.18
N GLY A 29 19.61 7.83 -12.38
CA GLY A 29 18.90 7.98 -13.65
C GLY A 29 17.78 6.95 -13.91
N LYS A 30 17.54 6.00 -13.00
CA LYS A 30 16.55 4.92 -13.20
C LYS A 30 15.29 5.03 -12.33
N ARG A 31 15.03 6.20 -11.73
CA ARG A 31 13.83 6.46 -10.92
C ARG A 31 12.57 6.18 -11.73
N TRP A 32 11.54 5.61 -11.09
CA TRP A 32 10.23 5.40 -11.70
C TRP A 32 10.27 4.56 -12.98
N THR A 33 11.29 3.71 -13.10
CA THR A 33 11.41 2.78 -14.23
C THR A 33 10.89 1.40 -13.89
N ASN A 34 10.86 0.99 -12.62
CA ASN A 34 10.36 -0.31 -12.16
C ASN A 34 9.55 -0.16 -10.86
N LEU A 35 8.33 0.38 -10.98
CA LEU A 35 7.41 0.52 -9.85
C LEU A 35 6.89 -0.83 -9.34
N ARG A 36 6.89 -1.87 -10.18
CA ARG A 36 6.51 -3.22 -9.79
C ARG A 36 7.43 -3.79 -8.70
N ASP A 37 8.74 -3.72 -8.90
CA ASP A 37 9.68 -4.50 -8.06
C ASP A 37 10.52 -3.66 -7.10
N CYS A 38 10.72 -2.35 -7.36
CA CYS A 38 11.77 -1.58 -6.68
C CYS A 38 11.27 -0.66 -5.56
N HIS A 39 10.01 -0.79 -5.12
CA HIS A 39 9.50 -0.29 -3.84
C HIS A 39 9.72 1.22 -3.57
N GLU A 40 9.86 2.07 -4.60
CA GLU A 40 10.09 3.52 -4.41
C GLU A 40 8.95 4.18 -3.62
N LEU A 41 7.70 3.90 -4.02
CA LEU A 41 6.51 4.43 -3.35
C LEU A 41 6.25 3.75 -2.00
N TYR A 42 6.58 2.47 -1.86
CA TYR A 42 6.48 1.76 -0.58
C TYR A 42 7.39 2.38 0.48
N CYS A 43 8.67 2.61 0.14
CA CYS A 43 9.59 3.31 1.03
C CYS A 43 9.15 4.75 1.31
N ALA A 44 8.58 5.44 0.32
CA ALA A 44 8.03 6.78 0.52
C ALA A 44 6.85 6.77 1.49
N GLY A 45 5.93 5.82 1.37
CA GLY A 45 4.77 5.68 2.24
C GLY A 45 5.17 5.43 3.69
N HIS A 46 6.07 4.48 3.95
CA HIS A 46 6.56 4.25 5.31
C HIS A 46 7.28 5.47 5.92
N LEU A 47 8.06 6.21 5.12
CA LEU A 47 8.67 7.45 5.58
C LEU A 47 7.62 8.54 5.86
N ILE A 48 6.56 8.62 5.05
CA ILE A 48 5.41 9.50 5.29
C ILE A 48 4.73 9.14 6.61
N GLU A 49 4.43 7.86 6.86
CA GLU A 49 3.79 7.43 8.11
C GLU A 49 4.64 7.79 9.33
N GLY A 50 5.96 7.55 9.25
CA GLY A 50 6.91 7.94 10.28
C GLY A 50 6.95 9.46 10.49
N ALA A 51 6.87 10.25 9.41
CA ALA A 51 6.83 11.71 9.46
C ALA A 51 5.56 12.24 10.16
N VAL A 52 4.41 11.69 9.81
CA VAL A 52 3.11 12.04 10.41
C VAL A 52 3.13 11.72 11.90
N ALA A 53 3.52 10.50 12.27
CA ALA A 53 3.61 10.08 13.66
C ALA A 53 4.61 10.93 14.46
N TYR A 54 5.77 11.25 13.89
CA TYR A 54 6.78 12.08 14.55
C TYR A 54 6.28 13.50 14.79
N PHE A 55 5.58 14.09 13.82
CA PHE A 55 4.95 15.40 13.98
C PHE A 55 3.86 15.37 15.05
N GLN A 56 2.97 14.39 15.03
CA GLN A 56 1.91 14.26 16.04
C GLN A 56 2.48 14.07 17.46
N ALA A 57 3.57 13.32 17.61
CA ALA A 57 4.19 13.04 18.90
C ALA A 57 5.02 14.21 19.45
N THR A 58 5.59 15.06 18.59
CA THR A 58 6.61 16.05 19.00
C THR A 58 6.32 17.50 18.60
N GLY A 59 5.37 17.74 17.69
CA GLY A 59 5.12 19.03 17.05
C GLY A 59 6.20 19.45 16.04
N LYS A 60 7.28 18.68 15.86
CA LYS A 60 8.39 19.05 14.97
C LYS A 60 8.06 18.72 13.51
N ARG A 61 8.12 19.73 12.65
CA ARG A 61 7.71 19.62 11.24
C ARG A 61 8.78 19.17 10.26
N LYS A 62 10.05 19.15 10.64
CA LYS A 62 11.16 18.97 9.68
C LYS A 62 11.01 17.72 8.79
N LEU A 63 10.69 16.56 9.38
CA LEU A 63 10.47 15.34 8.60
C LEU A 63 9.17 15.39 7.79
N LEU A 64 8.10 15.99 8.34
CA LEU A 64 6.84 16.20 7.63
C LEU A 64 7.04 17.05 6.37
N ASP A 65 7.78 18.15 6.48
CA ASP A 65 8.04 19.06 5.35
C ASP A 65 8.92 18.39 4.27
N ILE A 66 9.90 17.57 4.67
CA ILE A 66 10.66 16.73 3.75
C ILE A 66 9.71 15.79 2.98
N MET A 67 8.82 15.10 3.69
CA MET A 67 7.91 14.13 3.05
C MET A 67 6.80 14.79 2.22
N CYS A 68 6.34 15.99 2.57
CA CYS A 68 5.47 16.81 1.72
C CYS A 68 6.13 17.12 0.38
N ARG A 69 7.39 17.57 0.37
CA ARG A 69 8.14 17.81 -0.87
C ARG A 69 8.26 16.54 -1.71
N TYR A 70 8.43 15.38 -1.07
CA TYR A 70 8.50 14.12 -1.81
C TYR A 70 7.13 13.70 -2.36
N ALA A 71 6.05 13.88 -1.59
CA ALA A 71 4.69 13.64 -2.08
C ALA A 71 4.32 14.57 -3.26
N ASP A 72 4.74 15.83 -3.21
CA ASP A 72 4.58 16.79 -4.32
C ASP A 72 5.35 16.35 -5.57
N HIS A 73 6.58 15.87 -5.40
CA HIS A 73 7.35 15.26 -6.49
C HIS A 73 6.64 14.04 -7.08
N ILE A 74 6.13 13.13 -6.24
CA ILE A 74 5.36 11.96 -6.69
C ILE A 74 4.14 12.41 -7.51
N ALA A 75 3.38 13.39 -7.02
CA ALA A 75 2.22 13.94 -7.73
C ALA A 75 2.58 14.59 -9.07
N SER A 76 3.79 15.12 -9.22
CA SER A 76 4.27 15.68 -10.49
C SER A 76 4.59 14.62 -11.54
N VAL A 77 4.94 13.41 -11.12
CA VAL A 77 5.38 12.30 -11.99
C VAL A 77 4.26 11.32 -12.29
N LEU A 78 3.43 11.01 -11.29
CA LEU A 78 2.40 9.98 -11.32
C LEU A 78 1.02 10.62 -11.19
N GLY A 79 0.10 10.21 -12.05
CA GLY A 79 -1.25 10.76 -12.07
C GLY A 79 -1.96 10.51 -13.40
N PRO A 80 -3.25 10.89 -13.48
CA PRO A 80 -4.05 10.69 -14.69
C PRO A 80 -3.74 11.70 -15.81
N GLU A 81 -3.06 12.80 -15.50
CA GLU A 81 -2.86 13.91 -16.44
C GLU A 81 -1.93 13.55 -17.61
N PRO A 82 -2.12 14.16 -18.79
CA PRO A 82 -1.22 13.99 -19.92
C PRO A 82 0.24 14.29 -19.55
N GLY A 83 1.16 13.41 -19.96
CA GLY A 83 2.59 13.53 -19.69
C GLY A 83 3.04 12.87 -18.38
N LYS A 84 2.13 12.52 -17.48
CA LYS A 84 2.45 11.73 -16.28
C LYS A 84 2.42 10.23 -16.57
N LYS A 85 3.12 9.47 -15.73
CA LYS A 85 3.06 8.01 -15.71
C LYS A 85 1.75 7.59 -15.04
N LYS A 86 0.97 6.71 -15.69
CA LYS A 86 -0.25 6.13 -15.11
C LYS A 86 0.04 4.92 -14.21
N GLY A 87 1.11 5.05 -13.42
CA GLY A 87 1.68 3.99 -12.61
C GLY A 87 1.18 3.98 -11.17
N TYR A 88 1.39 2.82 -10.54
CA TYR A 88 1.20 2.53 -9.13
C TYR A 88 2.30 1.54 -8.71
N CYS A 89 2.48 1.31 -7.41
CA CYS A 89 3.53 0.44 -6.90
C CYS A 89 3.13 -1.04 -6.95
N GLY A 90 4.11 -1.95 -7.05
CA GLY A 90 3.85 -3.38 -6.88
C GLY A 90 3.70 -3.84 -5.43
N HIS A 91 3.99 -2.96 -4.46
CA HIS A 91 3.69 -3.17 -3.04
C HIS A 91 3.01 -1.92 -2.48
N GLU A 92 1.73 -2.07 -2.19
CA GLU A 92 0.83 -1.11 -1.56
C GLU A 92 1.39 -0.64 -0.22
N GLU A 93 1.20 0.63 0.08
CA GLU A 93 1.63 1.31 1.32
C GLU A 93 1.45 2.83 1.15
N ILE A 94 1.76 3.35 -0.04
CA ILE A 94 1.71 4.79 -0.30
C ILE A 94 0.28 5.35 -0.19
N GLU A 95 -0.73 4.54 -0.51
CA GLU A 95 -2.13 4.92 -0.53
C GLU A 95 -2.62 5.28 0.88
N LEU A 96 -2.42 4.39 1.85
CA LEU A 96 -2.80 4.62 3.25
C LEU A 96 -1.93 5.73 3.91
N ALA A 97 -0.66 5.84 3.49
CA ALA A 97 0.25 6.85 4.02
C ALA A 97 -0.14 8.26 3.56
N LEU A 98 -0.53 8.42 2.28
CA LEU A 98 -0.97 9.70 1.72
C LEU A 98 -2.27 10.21 2.36
N VAL A 99 -3.18 9.32 2.75
CA VAL A 99 -4.37 9.71 3.53
C VAL A 99 -3.96 10.30 4.87
N LYS A 100 -3.05 9.65 5.60
CA LYS A 100 -2.51 10.17 6.87
C LYS A 100 -1.84 11.53 6.68
N LEU A 101 -1.08 11.70 5.59
CA LEU A 101 -0.45 12.97 5.24
C LEU A 101 -1.49 14.05 4.96
N ALA A 102 -2.53 13.74 4.17
CA ALA A 102 -3.62 14.65 3.86
C ALA A 102 -4.33 15.13 5.14
N ARG A 103 -4.67 14.20 6.05
CA ARG A 103 -5.34 14.51 7.32
C ARG A 103 -4.53 15.46 8.20
N VAL A 104 -3.22 15.26 8.31
CA VAL A 104 -2.37 16.08 9.19
C VAL A 104 -1.98 17.44 8.59
N THR A 105 -1.94 17.54 7.26
CA THR A 105 -1.56 18.77 6.55
C THR A 105 -2.76 19.62 6.14
N GLY A 106 -3.94 19.01 5.97
CA GLY A 106 -5.11 19.64 5.36
C GLY A 106 -5.03 19.77 3.83
N GLU A 107 -3.97 19.23 3.21
CA GLU A 107 -3.72 19.40 1.78
C GLU A 107 -4.46 18.35 0.95
N ARG A 108 -5.54 18.77 0.29
CA ARG A 108 -6.42 17.89 -0.50
C ARG A 108 -5.70 17.14 -1.62
N LYS A 109 -4.65 17.71 -2.20
CA LYS A 109 -3.84 17.07 -3.27
C LYS A 109 -3.28 15.70 -2.88
N TYR A 110 -2.95 15.48 -1.60
CA TYR A 110 -2.45 14.18 -1.14
C TYR A 110 -3.57 13.14 -1.05
N MET A 111 -4.78 13.56 -0.68
CA MET A 111 -5.97 12.70 -0.69
C MET A 111 -6.34 12.30 -2.13
N GLU A 112 -6.30 13.25 -3.06
CA GLU A 112 -6.55 13.01 -4.48
C GLU A 112 -5.51 12.06 -5.09
N LEU A 113 -4.24 12.19 -4.71
CA LEU A 113 -3.18 11.27 -5.12
C LEU A 113 -3.37 9.86 -4.56
N ALA A 114 -3.77 9.74 -3.28
CA ALA A 114 -4.09 8.44 -2.68
C ALA A 114 -5.24 7.75 -3.43
N ARG A 115 -6.32 8.49 -3.72
CA ARG A 115 -7.44 8.01 -4.50
C ARG A 115 -7.01 7.57 -5.91
N TYR A 116 -6.17 8.35 -6.58
CA TYR A 116 -5.64 7.98 -7.89
C TYR A 116 -4.96 6.61 -7.87
N PHE A 117 -4.10 6.32 -6.89
CA PHE A 117 -3.42 5.03 -6.83
C PHE A 117 -4.39 3.85 -6.63
N ILE A 118 -5.42 4.04 -5.80
CA ILE A 118 -6.49 3.05 -5.60
C ILE A 118 -7.28 2.83 -6.90
N ASP A 119 -7.70 3.91 -7.55
CA ASP A 119 -8.55 3.85 -8.76
C ASP A 119 -7.78 3.32 -10.00
N GLN A 120 -6.48 3.59 -10.08
CA GLN A 120 -5.62 3.20 -11.20
C GLN A 120 -5.16 1.72 -11.13
N ARG A 121 -5.14 1.11 -9.93
CA ARG A 121 -4.68 -0.27 -9.74
C ARG A 121 -5.56 -1.25 -10.51
N GLY A 122 -4.93 -2.11 -11.32
CA GLY A 122 -5.60 -3.14 -12.12
C GLY A 122 -6.29 -2.66 -13.40
N GLN A 123 -6.17 -1.37 -13.74
CA GLN A 123 -6.67 -0.84 -15.00
C GLN A 123 -5.90 -1.39 -16.21
N GLN A 124 -6.59 -1.44 -17.36
CA GLN A 124 -6.03 -1.88 -18.64
C GLN A 124 -5.79 -0.70 -19.59
N PRO A 125 -4.72 -0.71 -20.42
CA PRO A 125 -3.63 -1.69 -20.44
C PRO A 125 -2.82 -1.72 -19.13
N HIS A 126 -2.36 -2.91 -18.73
CA HIS A 126 -1.71 -3.10 -17.44
C HIS A 126 -0.38 -2.36 -17.34
N TYR A 127 -0.25 -1.41 -16.40
CA TYR A 127 0.94 -0.55 -16.29
C TYR A 127 2.26 -1.33 -16.14
N PHE A 128 2.29 -2.42 -15.36
CA PHE A 128 3.51 -3.24 -15.23
C PHE A 128 3.99 -3.90 -16.52
N ASP A 129 3.09 -4.15 -17.48
CA ASP A 129 3.49 -4.58 -18.81
C ASP A 129 4.16 -3.43 -19.57
N GLU A 130 3.57 -2.23 -19.50
CA GLU A 130 4.09 -1.04 -20.18
C GLU A 130 5.48 -0.67 -19.68
N GLU A 131 5.68 -0.61 -18.36
CA GLU A 131 6.98 -0.30 -17.80
C GLU A 131 8.00 -1.41 -18.04
N ALA A 132 7.60 -2.69 -18.04
CA ALA A 132 8.51 -3.80 -18.39
C ALA A 132 8.98 -3.67 -19.84
N ARG A 133 8.06 -3.43 -20.79
CA ARG A 133 8.42 -3.21 -22.21
C ARG A 133 9.32 -1.98 -22.37
N ALA A 134 9.04 -0.89 -21.65
CA ALA A 134 9.88 0.31 -21.67
C ALA A 134 11.30 0.07 -21.14
N ARG A 135 11.48 -0.90 -20.24
CA ARG A 135 12.79 -1.38 -19.76
C ARG A 135 13.46 -2.39 -20.70
N GLY A 136 12.82 -2.78 -21.80
CA GLY A 136 13.29 -3.86 -22.68
C GLY A 136 13.13 -5.27 -22.09
N ALA A 137 12.25 -5.44 -21.10
CA ALA A 137 11.94 -6.73 -20.48
C ALA A 137 10.64 -7.32 -21.06
N ASP A 138 10.56 -8.65 -21.07
CA ASP A 138 9.31 -9.37 -21.40
C ASP A 138 8.37 -9.37 -20.17
N PRO A 139 7.15 -8.82 -20.26
CA PRO A 139 6.17 -8.91 -19.18
C PRO A 139 5.90 -10.34 -18.71
N LYS A 140 5.97 -11.34 -19.60
CA LYS A 140 5.76 -12.77 -19.27
C LYS A 140 6.89 -13.35 -18.40
N ALA A 141 8.04 -12.69 -18.35
CA ALA A 141 9.14 -13.08 -17.48
C ALA A 141 8.89 -12.73 -16.00
N TYR A 142 7.75 -12.10 -15.66
CA TYR A 142 7.39 -11.82 -14.27
C TYR A 142 7.45 -13.10 -13.41
N HIS A 143 8.07 -13.00 -12.23
CA HIS A 143 8.38 -14.14 -11.37
C HIS A 143 7.10 -14.87 -10.93
N PHE A 144 6.13 -14.14 -10.40
CA PHE A 144 4.89 -14.69 -9.86
C PHE A 144 3.86 -15.11 -10.91
N LYS A 145 4.11 -14.82 -12.20
CA LYS A 145 3.27 -15.17 -13.36
C LYS A 145 1.84 -14.61 -13.39
N THR A 146 1.32 -14.12 -12.26
CA THR A 146 0.01 -13.50 -12.11
C THR A 146 0.13 -12.17 -11.39
N TYR A 147 -0.73 -11.21 -11.77
CA TYR A 147 -0.88 -9.92 -11.09
C TYR A 147 -1.74 -9.99 -9.83
N GLU A 148 -2.26 -11.18 -9.49
CA GLU A 148 -2.86 -11.43 -8.18
C GLU A 148 -1.86 -11.17 -7.05
N TYR A 149 -0.57 -11.48 -7.25
CA TYR A 149 0.48 -11.26 -6.25
C TYR A 149 0.52 -9.84 -5.68
N SER A 150 0.24 -8.84 -6.54
CA SER A 150 0.18 -7.42 -6.21
C SER A 150 -1.24 -6.86 -6.31
N GLN A 151 -2.27 -7.71 -6.21
CA GLN A 151 -3.68 -7.32 -6.22
C GLN A 151 -4.03 -6.34 -7.36
N SER A 152 -3.38 -6.52 -8.52
CA SER A 152 -3.53 -5.65 -9.69
C SER A 152 -3.99 -6.41 -10.93
N HIS A 153 -4.52 -7.62 -10.74
CA HIS A 153 -5.07 -8.43 -11.82
C HIS A 153 -6.37 -7.84 -12.41
N ILE A 154 -7.17 -7.16 -11.57
CA ILE A 154 -8.40 -6.45 -11.94
C ILE A 154 -8.57 -5.19 -11.08
N PRO A 155 -9.41 -4.21 -11.49
CA PRO A 155 -9.73 -3.04 -10.68
C PRO A 155 -10.21 -3.42 -9.27
N VAL A 156 -9.80 -2.65 -8.28
CA VAL A 156 -10.04 -2.97 -6.86
C VAL A 156 -11.51 -3.10 -6.47
N ARG A 157 -12.41 -2.40 -7.20
CA ARG A 157 -13.87 -2.47 -7.00
C ARG A 157 -14.49 -3.77 -7.53
N GLU A 158 -13.76 -4.52 -8.34
CA GLU A 158 -14.18 -5.79 -8.93
C GLU A 158 -13.58 -7.00 -8.18
N GLN A 159 -12.67 -6.76 -7.24
CA GLN A 159 -12.07 -7.79 -6.40
C GLN A 159 -13.06 -8.26 -5.33
N HIS A 160 -13.32 -9.56 -5.31
CA HIS A 160 -14.25 -10.22 -4.38
C HIS A 160 -13.59 -11.39 -3.63
N LYS A 161 -12.28 -11.60 -3.84
CA LYS A 161 -11.48 -12.64 -3.22
C LYS A 161 -10.14 -12.09 -2.79
N VAL A 162 -9.68 -12.44 -1.60
CA VAL A 162 -8.31 -12.11 -1.16
C VAL A 162 -7.31 -13.04 -1.83
N VAL A 163 -6.35 -12.46 -2.56
CA VAL A 163 -5.39 -13.20 -3.40
C VAL A 163 -4.00 -12.60 -3.27
N GLY A 164 -2.99 -13.37 -3.69
CA GLY A 164 -1.61 -12.89 -3.73
C GLY A 164 -0.99 -12.68 -2.36
N HIS A 165 -0.02 -11.77 -2.28
CA HIS A 165 0.75 -11.52 -1.07
C HIS A 165 -0.10 -10.91 0.05
N ALA A 166 0.04 -11.45 1.26
CA ALA A 166 -0.82 -11.11 2.39
C ALA A 166 -0.70 -9.63 2.84
N VAL A 167 0.51 -9.14 3.09
CA VAL A 167 0.74 -7.75 3.55
C VAL A 167 0.24 -6.72 2.52
N ARG A 168 0.61 -6.89 1.25
CA ARG A 168 0.16 -6.07 0.12
C ARG A 168 -1.36 -5.90 0.09
N ALA A 169 -2.09 -7.01 0.19
CA ALA A 169 -3.54 -7.00 0.25
C ALA A 169 -4.06 -6.20 1.47
N MET A 170 -3.54 -6.44 2.67
CA MET A 170 -4.01 -5.74 3.87
C MET A 170 -3.74 -4.23 3.82
N TYR A 171 -2.61 -3.83 3.24
CA TYR A 171 -2.27 -2.41 3.06
C TYR A 171 -3.15 -1.77 1.97
N LEU A 172 -3.42 -2.49 0.87
CA LEU A 172 -4.37 -2.06 -0.15
C LEU A 172 -5.74 -1.79 0.46
N TYR A 173 -6.27 -2.76 1.19
CA TYR A 173 -7.62 -2.68 1.76
C TYR A 173 -7.72 -1.61 2.84
N SER A 174 -6.63 -1.36 3.57
CA SER A 174 -6.51 -0.20 4.46
C SER A 174 -6.65 1.11 3.67
N GLY A 175 -5.90 1.27 2.58
CA GLY A 175 -6.01 2.46 1.71
C GLY A 175 -7.40 2.62 1.10
N MET A 176 -8.01 1.52 0.63
CA MET A 176 -9.39 1.51 0.11
C MET A 176 -10.41 1.95 1.17
N ALA A 177 -10.31 1.46 2.41
CA ALA A 177 -11.22 1.80 3.50
C ALA A 177 -11.11 3.28 3.90
N ASP A 178 -9.88 3.81 3.90
CA ASP A 178 -9.65 5.24 4.08
C ASP A 178 -10.35 6.05 2.98
N ILE A 179 -10.15 5.72 1.69
CA ILE A 179 -10.77 6.44 0.58
C ILE A 179 -12.30 6.30 0.59
N ALA A 180 -12.83 5.12 0.90
CA ALA A 180 -14.27 4.89 1.03
C ALA A 180 -14.89 5.83 2.07
N THR A 181 -14.22 5.99 3.21
CA THR A 181 -14.65 6.89 4.30
C THR A 181 -14.60 8.35 3.87
N GLU A 182 -13.47 8.79 3.32
CA GLU A 182 -13.21 10.21 3.00
C GLU A 182 -14.09 10.72 1.84
N TYR A 183 -14.46 9.84 0.90
CA TYR A 183 -15.28 10.21 -0.25
C TYR A 183 -16.74 9.73 -0.18
N GLY A 184 -17.12 8.96 0.85
CA GLY A 184 -18.44 8.31 0.90
C GLY A 184 -18.65 7.36 -0.28
N ASP A 185 -17.63 6.59 -0.65
CA ASP A 185 -17.68 5.71 -1.83
C ASP A 185 -18.21 4.32 -1.46
N ASP A 186 -19.53 4.14 -1.63
CA ASP A 186 -20.24 2.88 -1.37
C ASP A 186 -19.76 1.73 -2.26
N THR A 187 -19.14 2.01 -3.42
CA THR A 187 -18.63 0.96 -4.30
C THR A 187 -17.35 0.34 -3.75
N LEU A 188 -16.46 1.15 -3.15
CA LEU A 188 -15.31 0.65 -2.40
C LEU A 188 -15.74 -0.06 -1.12
N ARG A 189 -16.74 0.48 -0.41
CA ARG A 189 -17.31 -0.15 0.79
C ARG A 189 -17.83 -1.56 0.49
N SER A 190 -18.57 -1.71 -0.61
CA SER A 190 -19.13 -3.00 -1.04
C SER A 190 -18.02 -4.01 -1.36
N ALA A 191 -16.96 -3.59 -2.06
CA ALA A 191 -15.81 -4.45 -2.35
C ALA A 191 -15.08 -4.87 -1.05
N LEU A 192 -14.87 -3.93 -0.11
CA LEU A 192 -14.26 -4.22 1.18
C LEU A 192 -15.07 -5.20 2.01
N ASP A 193 -16.40 -5.08 2.01
CA ASP A 193 -17.26 -6.00 2.75
C ASP A 193 -17.16 -7.43 2.18
N LEU A 194 -17.11 -7.59 0.84
CA LEU A 194 -16.90 -8.89 0.19
C LEU A 194 -15.52 -9.49 0.49
N LEU A 195 -14.47 -8.67 0.40
CA LEU A 195 -13.10 -9.09 0.70
C LEU A 195 -12.92 -9.47 2.17
N TRP A 196 -13.57 -8.72 3.07
CA TRP A 196 -13.56 -9.01 4.50
C TRP A 196 -14.20 -10.37 4.79
N ASP A 197 -15.36 -10.63 4.20
CA ASP A 197 -16.06 -11.91 4.37
C ASP A 197 -15.24 -13.06 3.79
N ASP A 198 -14.63 -12.88 2.60
CA ASP A 198 -13.77 -13.91 2.00
C ASP A 198 -12.54 -14.24 2.86
N LEU A 199 -11.83 -13.23 3.38
CA LEU A 199 -10.70 -13.45 4.28
C LEU A 199 -11.13 -14.19 5.55
N THR A 200 -12.10 -13.62 6.27
CA THR A 200 -12.40 -14.03 7.65
C THR A 200 -13.14 -15.36 7.74
N THR A 201 -13.82 -15.78 6.67
CA THR A 201 -14.55 -17.05 6.66
C THR A 201 -13.76 -18.21 6.05
N LYS A 202 -12.72 -17.94 5.23
CA LYS A 202 -12.05 -19.00 4.45
C LYS A 202 -10.53 -19.02 4.55
N SER A 203 -9.89 -17.89 4.85
CA SER A 203 -8.46 -17.67 4.62
C SER A 203 -7.74 -17.04 5.82
N LEU A 204 -8.29 -17.22 7.03
CA LEU A 204 -7.75 -16.70 8.27
C LEU A 204 -7.53 -17.84 9.29
N TYR A 205 -6.33 -17.92 9.85
CA TYR A 205 -6.01 -18.87 10.91
C TYR A 205 -6.72 -18.48 12.22
N ILE A 206 -6.89 -19.45 13.13
CA ILE A 206 -7.51 -19.20 14.45
C ILE A 206 -6.76 -18.14 15.27
N THR A 207 -5.48 -17.94 15.01
CA THR A 207 -4.62 -16.91 15.63
C THR A 207 -4.80 -15.52 15.00
N GLY A 208 -5.58 -15.36 13.93
CA GLY A 208 -5.59 -14.12 13.16
C GLY A 208 -4.41 -13.98 12.19
N GLY A 209 -3.53 -14.98 12.11
CA GLY A 209 -2.54 -15.09 11.05
C GLY A 209 -3.19 -15.30 9.68
N LEU A 210 -2.54 -14.84 8.61
CA LEU A 210 -2.97 -15.03 7.22
C LEU A 210 -1.76 -15.24 6.30
N GLY A 211 -2.00 -15.90 5.16
CA GLY A 211 -0.96 -16.33 4.24
C GLY A 211 -0.48 -17.75 4.54
N PRO A 212 -1.12 -18.78 3.96
CA PRO A 212 -0.71 -20.18 4.16
C PRO A 212 0.60 -20.57 3.48
N SER A 213 1.07 -19.85 2.45
CA SER A 213 2.18 -20.30 1.61
C SER A 213 3.43 -19.44 1.75
N ALA A 214 4.58 -20.10 1.95
CA ALA A 214 5.89 -19.46 1.95
C ALA A 214 6.37 -19.03 0.54
N HIS A 215 5.75 -19.53 -0.53
CA HIS A 215 6.18 -19.23 -1.90
C HIS A 215 5.81 -17.81 -2.33
N ASN A 216 4.61 -17.36 -1.96
CA ASN A 216 4.10 -16.03 -2.28
C ASN A 216 3.80 -15.19 -1.02
N GLU A 217 4.11 -15.72 0.16
CA GLU A 217 3.91 -15.07 1.46
C GLU A 217 2.45 -14.64 1.63
N GLY A 218 1.53 -15.50 1.16
CA GLY A 218 0.22 -15.05 0.75
C GLY A 218 -0.81 -16.16 0.58
N PHE A 219 -1.93 -15.75 0.01
CA PHE A 219 -3.13 -16.57 -0.17
C PHE A 219 -2.95 -17.63 -1.27
N THR A 220 -3.62 -18.76 -1.10
CA THR A 220 -3.64 -19.90 -2.02
C THR A 220 -5.06 -20.16 -2.50
N SER A 221 -5.79 -21.06 -1.85
CA SER A 221 -7.17 -21.43 -2.16
C SER A 221 -8.04 -21.39 -0.91
N ASP A 222 -9.37 -21.33 -1.11
CA ASP A 222 -10.34 -21.29 -0.02
C ASP A 222 -10.11 -22.49 0.93
N TYR A 223 -10.06 -22.21 2.23
CA TYR A 223 -9.87 -23.20 3.31
C TYR A 223 -8.51 -23.94 3.33
N ASP A 224 -7.54 -23.53 2.51
CA ASP A 224 -6.16 -24.03 2.59
C ASP A 224 -5.40 -23.36 3.74
N LEU A 225 -5.53 -23.93 4.94
CA LEU A 225 -4.95 -23.42 6.19
C LEU A 225 -4.12 -24.50 6.90
N PRO A 226 -3.00 -24.97 6.31
CA PRO A 226 -2.14 -25.98 6.91
C PRO A 226 -1.41 -25.43 8.15
N ASN A 227 -1.55 -26.07 9.30
CA ASN A 227 -0.93 -25.57 10.53
C ASN A 227 0.61 -25.66 10.53
N GLU A 228 1.18 -26.76 10.02
CA GLU A 228 2.63 -27.02 10.10
C GLU A 228 3.44 -26.13 9.15
N SER A 229 2.92 -25.90 7.94
CA SER A 229 3.62 -25.15 6.89
C SER A 229 3.14 -23.71 6.73
N ALA A 230 2.29 -23.23 7.64
CA ALA A 230 1.76 -21.87 7.59
C ALA A 230 2.88 -20.84 7.52
N TYR A 231 2.77 -19.88 6.59
CA TYR A 231 3.67 -18.73 6.60
C TYR A 231 3.25 -17.73 7.70
N ALA A 232 1.96 -17.37 7.73
CA ALA A 232 1.32 -16.58 8.78
C ALA A 232 2.16 -15.38 9.24
N GLU A 233 2.59 -14.56 8.28
CA GLU A 233 3.57 -13.50 8.50
C GLU A 233 3.09 -12.50 9.57
N THR A 234 3.97 -12.12 10.50
CA THR A 234 3.66 -11.11 11.53
C THR A 234 3.22 -9.77 10.94
N CYS A 235 3.86 -9.31 9.85
CA CYS A 235 3.47 -8.08 9.17
C CYS A 235 2.05 -8.15 8.60
N ALA A 236 1.60 -9.34 8.19
CA ALA A 236 0.26 -9.52 7.66
C ALA A 236 -0.80 -9.40 8.76
N ALA A 237 -0.53 -9.95 9.95
CA ALA A 237 -1.38 -9.75 11.13
C ALA A 237 -1.45 -8.26 11.53
N VAL A 238 -0.32 -7.53 11.50
CA VAL A 238 -0.32 -6.07 11.71
C VAL A 238 -1.15 -5.35 10.64
N GLY A 239 -1.04 -5.76 9.37
CA GLY A 239 -1.87 -5.25 8.29
C GLY A 239 -3.37 -5.50 8.52
N LEU A 240 -3.74 -6.66 9.05
CA LEU A 240 -5.13 -6.96 9.42
C LEU A 240 -5.64 -6.02 10.52
N VAL A 241 -4.82 -5.71 11.52
CA VAL A 241 -5.15 -4.71 12.56
C VAL A 241 -5.37 -3.33 11.93
N PHE A 242 -4.51 -2.92 10.98
CA PHE A 242 -4.66 -1.65 10.26
C PHE A 242 -5.94 -1.57 9.44
N TRP A 243 -6.29 -2.67 8.76
CA TRP A 243 -7.50 -2.74 7.98
C TRP A 243 -8.75 -2.73 8.87
N ALA A 244 -8.79 -3.59 9.88
CA ALA A 244 -9.89 -3.69 10.84
C ALA A 244 -10.17 -2.35 11.53
N SER A 245 -9.12 -1.63 11.95
CA SER A 245 -9.24 -0.30 12.55
C SER A 245 -9.95 0.71 11.63
N ARG A 246 -9.72 0.63 10.32
CA ARG A 246 -10.37 1.52 9.33
C ARG A 246 -11.78 1.08 8.98
N MET A 247 -12.04 -0.23 8.96
CA MET A 247 -13.40 -0.75 8.82
C MET A 247 -14.30 -0.25 9.96
N LEU A 248 -13.78 -0.17 11.20
CA LEU A 248 -14.48 0.45 12.34
C LEU A 248 -14.73 1.95 12.16
N GLY A 249 -13.88 2.65 11.42
CA GLY A 249 -14.06 4.07 11.06
C GLY A 249 -15.27 4.31 10.15
N MET A 250 -15.69 3.30 9.36
CA MET A 250 -16.88 3.37 8.50
C MET A 250 -18.19 3.05 9.23
N GLY A 251 -18.12 2.68 10.51
CA GLY A 251 -19.29 2.38 11.35
C GLY A 251 -19.01 1.24 12.36
N PRO A 252 -19.64 1.28 13.54
CA PRO A 252 -19.43 0.27 14.58
C PRO A 252 -19.93 -1.10 14.12
N ASN A 253 -19.05 -2.09 14.11
CA ASN A 253 -19.39 -3.48 13.83
C ASN A 253 -18.43 -4.42 14.56
N ALA A 254 -18.97 -5.29 15.41
CA ALA A 254 -18.19 -6.22 16.22
C ALA A 254 -17.30 -7.14 15.37
N ARG A 255 -17.72 -7.49 14.14
CA ARG A 255 -16.95 -8.38 13.26
C ARG A 255 -15.54 -7.85 12.96
N TYR A 256 -15.37 -6.53 12.93
CA TYR A 256 -14.06 -5.90 12.72
C TYR A 256 -13.24 -5.87 14.01
N ALA A 257 -13.88 -5.51 15.13
CA ALA A 257 -13.23 -5.45 16.43
C ALA A 257 -12.74 -6.84 16.90
N ASP A 258 -13.54 -7.88 16.69
CA ASP A 258 -13.20 -9.26 17.07
C ASP A 258 -11.96 -9.77 16.32
N MET A 259 -11.84 -9.47 15.02
CA MET A 259 -10.66 -9.86 14.24
C MET A 259 -9.44 -9.01 14.58
N MET A 260 -9.65 -7.73 14.88
CA MET A 260 -8.60 -6.84 15.38
C MET A 260 -8.04 -7.36 16.71
N GLU A 261 -8.91 -7.72 17.66
CA GLU A 261 -8.51 -8.31 18.95
C GLU A 261 -7.79 -9.63 18.75
N ARG A 262 -8.33 -10.53 17.92
CA ARG A 262 -7.71 -11.83 17.61
C ARG A 262 -6.26 -11.67 17.16
N ALA A 263 -5.99 -10.77 16.22
CA ALA A 263 -4.64 -10.52 15.71
C ALA A 263 -3.72 -9.75 16.69
N LEU A 264 -4.28 -9.03 17.67
CA LEU A 264 -3.50 -8.31 18.68
C LEU A 264 -3.01 -9.21 19.82
N TYR A 265 -3.77 -10.25 20.15
CA TYR A 265 -3.52 -11.11 21.33
C TYR A 265 -2.98 -12.50 21.00
N ASN A 266 -2.75 -12.81 19.72
CA ASN A 266 -2.17 -14.07 19.25
C ASN A 266 -1.09 -13.78 18.22
#